data_AF-A0A969FEK8-F1
#
_entry.id   AF-A0A969FEK8-F1
#
_cell.length_a   1.000
_cell.length_b   1.000
_cell.length_c   1.000
_cell.angle_alpha   90.00
_cell.angle_beta   90.00
_cell.angle_gamma   90.00
#
_symmetry.space_group_name_H-M   'P 1'
#
loop_
_entity.id
_entity.type
_entity.pdbx_description
1 polymer ?
#
loop_
_entity_poly.entity_id
_entity_poly.type
_entity_poly.pdbx_seq_one_letter_code
_entity_poly.pdbx_strand_id
1 'polypeptide(L)' 'NRPKIAGTGITVHRVASWYKLGHSAEEITRQYPHLTLAGVYAALAYYHANREEIDAETMADDLEAHRLEQEYLQKQQVFQ' A
#
# COMPACT_ATOMS: atom_id res chain seq x y z
N ASN A 1 0.58 13.04 4.58
CA ASN A 1 1.96 12.65 4.20
C ASN A 1 2.16 11.22 4.67
N ARG A 2 2.26 10.23 3.77
CA ARG A 2 2.31 8.81 4.18
C ARG A 2 3.72 8.42 4.66
N PRO A 3 3.87 7.71 5.79
CA PRO A 3 5.17 7.22 6.27
C PRO A 3 5.91 6.39 5.22
N LYS A 4 7.23 6.57 5.13
CA LYS A 4 8.10 5.90 4.14
C LYS A 4 9.32 5.30 4.82
N ILE A 5 9.85 4.23 4.23
CA ILE A 5 11.14 3.67 4.63
C ILE A 5 12.23 4.67 4.25
N ALA A 6 13.04 5.10 5.23
CA ALA A 6 14.08 6.09 5.04
C ALA A 6 15.07 5.69 3.94
N GLY A 7 15.49 6.66 3.12
CA GLY A 7 16.36 6.42 1.97
C GLY A 7 15.66 5.75 0.78
N THR A 8 14.34 5.58 0.83
CA THR A 8 13.55 4.95 -0.24
C THR A 8 12.30 5.78 -0.57
N GLY A 9 11.69 5.51 -1.73
CA GLY A 9 10.36 6.02 -2.07
C GLY A 9 9.21 5.15 -1.58
N ILE A 10 9.49 4.03 -0.91
CA ILE A 10 8.49 3.01 -0.56
C ILE A 10 7.77 3.38 0.72
N THR A 11 6.44 3.42 0.65
CA THR A 11 5.58 3.73 1.80
C THR A 11 5.43 2.51 2.72
N VAL A 12 5.17 2.76 4.00
CA VAL A 12 4.81 1.68 4.95
C VAL A 12 3.58 0.93 4.47
N HIS A 13 2.61 1.67 3.93
CA HIS A 13 1.40 1.09 3.38
C HIS A 13 1.69 0.06 2.27
N ARG A 14 2.62 0.35 1.35
CA ARG A 14 3.01 -0.58 0.29
C ARG A 14 3.59 -1.89 0.85
N VAL A 15 4.44 -1.78 1.89
CA VAL A 15 4.99 -2.96 2.57
C VAL A 15 3.90 -3.76 3.27
N ALA A 16 2.96 -3.08 3.93
CA ALA A 16 1.80 -3.74 4.55
C ALA A 16 0.94 -4.48 3.52
N SER A 17 0.72 -3.92 2.33
CA SER A 17 -0.01 -4.60 1.25
C SER A 17 0.66 -5.92 0.85
N TRP A 18 1.98 -5.93 0.62
CA TRP A 18 2.69 -7.17 0.28
C TRP A 18 2.64 -8.20 1.41
N TYR A 19 2.77 -7.76 2.66
CA TYR A 19 2.65 -8.63 3.82
C TYR A 19 1.26 -9.27 3.93
N LYS A 20 0.18 -8.49 3.68
CA LYS A 20 -1.21 -9.00 3.65
C LYS A 20 -1.45 -9.99 2.51
N LEU A 21 -0.67 -9.93 1.44
CA LEU A 21 -0.67 -10.92 0.34
C LEU A 21 0.09 -12.22 0.71
N GLY A 22 0.65 -12.30 1.92
CA GLY A 22 1.34 -13.48 2.42
C GLY A 22 2.85 -13.48 2.22
N HIS A 23 3.43 -12.38 1.70
CA HIS A 23 4.88 -12.29 1.56
C HIS A 23 5.58 -12.06 2.90
N SER A 24 6.66 -12.81 3.15
CA SER A 24 7.53 -12.57 4.30
C SER A 24 8.41 -11.33 4.10
N ALA A 25 8.98 -10.80 5.19
CA ALA A 25 9.91 -9.67 5.12
C ALA A 25 11.15 -9.99 4.27
N GLU A 26 11.62 -11.23 4.34
CA GLU A 26 12.73 -11.77 3.54
C GLU A 26 12.36 -11.86 2.06
N GLU A 27 11.14 -12.29 1.73
CA GLU A 27 10.66 -12.32 0.34
C GLU A 27 10.50 -10.92 -0.23
N ILE A 28 9.93 -9.98 0.53
CA ILE A 28 9.80 -8.58 0.13
C ILE A 28 11.17 -7.99 -0.15
N THR A 29 12.13 -8.18 0.76
CA THR A 29 13.50 -7.67 0.59
C THR A 29 14.20 -8.29 -0.62
N ARG A 30 13.98 -9.59 -0.88
CA ARG A 30 14.56 -10.29 -2.03
C ARG A 30 13.99 -9.80 -3.36
N GLN A 31 12.69 -9.48 -3.41
CA GLN A 31 12.02 -8.95 -4.59
C GLN A 31 12.34 -7.47 -4.83
N TYR A 32 12.63 -6.71 -3.78
CA TYR A 32 12.93 -5.28 -3.84
C TYR A 32 14.31 -4.98 -3.20
N PRO A 33 15.43 -5.23 -3.92
CA PRO A 33 16.78 -5.18 -3.35
C PRO A 33 17.25 -3.81 -2.84
N HIS A 34 16.52 -2.74 -3.19
CA HIS A 34 16.77 -1.39 -2.69
C HIS A 34 16.16 -1.17 -1.28
N LEU A 35 15.37 -2.12 -0.78
CA LEU A 35 14.92 -2.16 0.60
C LEU A 35 15.94 -2.92 1.45
N THR A 36 16.12 -2.47 2.69
CA THR A 36 16.86 -3.24 3.68
C THR A 36 15.89 -4.10 4.47
N LEU A 37 16.31 -5.30 4.86
CA LEU A 37 15.50 -6.19 5.69
C LEU A 37 15.06 -5.51 7.00
N ALA A 38 15.98 -4.75 7.61
CA ALA A 38 15.68 -3.94 8.79
C ALA A 38 14.61 -2.87 8.52
N GLY A 39 14.66 -2.20 7.36
CA GLY A 39 13.64 -1.22 6.95
C GLY A 39 12.27 -1.85 6.74
N VAL A 40 12.23 -3.05 6.14
CA VAL A 40 10.98 -3.82 5.97
C VAL A 40 10.39 -4.20 7.33
N TYR A 41 11.21 -4.74 8.25
CA TYR A 41 10.75 -5.06 9.60
C TYR A 41 10.27 -3.82 10.38
N ALA A 42 10.98 -2.68 10.27
CA ALA A 42 10.55 -1.43 10.89
C ALA A 42 9.20 -0.96 10.33
N ALA A 43 8.98 -1.07 9.02
CA ALA A 43 7.70 -0.76 8.40
C ALA A 43 6.58 -1.70 8.88
N LEU A 44 6.84 -3.00 9.03
CA LEU A 44 5.86 -3.95 9.56
C LEU A 44 5.53 -3.68 11.03
N ALA A 45 6.54 -3.36 11.85
CA ALA A 45 6.32 -2.96 13.23
C ALA A 45 5.44 -1.70 13.31
N TYR A 46 5.71 -0.69 12.48
CA TYR A 46 4.87 0.50 12.38
C TYR A 46 3.45 0.16 11.92
N TYR A 47 3.30 -0.71 10.91
CA TYR A 47 1.99 -1.15 10.43
C TYR A 47 1.18 -1.80 11.55
N HIS A 48 1.76 -2.74 12.30
CA HIS A 48 1.05 -3.40 13.39
C HIS A 48 0.67 -2.44 14.52
N ALA A 49 1.50 -1.45 14.83
CA ALA A 49 1.20 -0.43 15.83
C ALA A 49 0.08 0.53 15.40
N ASN A 50 -0.15 0.71 14.09
CA ASN A 50 -1.10 1.68 13.52
C ASN A 50 -2.09 1.02 12.55
N ARG A 51 -2.41 -0.26 12.77
CA ARG A 51 -3.07 -1.11 11.77
C ARG A 51 -4.43 -0.57 11.35
N GLU A 52 -5.24 -0.16 12.31
CA GLU A 52 -6.60 0.32 12.07
C GLU A 52 -6.62 1.57 11.19
N GLU A 53 -5.75 2.54 11.48
CA GLU A 53 -5.60 3.77 10.69
C GLU A 53 -5.15 3.46 9.26
N ILE A 54 -4.10 2.65 9.11
CA ILE A 54 -3.54 2.34 7.78
C ILE A 54 -4.52 1.50 6.95
N ASP A 55 -5.18 0.51 7.56
CA ASP A 55 -6.19 -0.29 6.85
C ASP A 55 -7.39 0.58 6.45
N ALA A 56 -7.83 1.53 7.28
CA ALA A 56 -8.89 2.47 6.94
C ALA A 56 -8.52 3.41 5.78
N GLU A 57 -7.29 3.95 5.80
CA GLU A 57 -6.78 4.75 4.66
C GLU A 57 -6.75 3.93 3.37
N THR A 58 -6.31 2.67 3.45
CA THR A 58 -6.28 1.75 2.30
C THR A 58 -7.67 1.57 1.71
N MET A 59 -8.66 1.29 2.57
CA MET A 59 -10.03 1.07 2.13
C MET A 59 -10.64 2.33 1.52
N ALA A 60 -10.33 3.51 2.06
CA ALA A 60 -10.78 4.78 1.51
C ALA A 60 -10.24 5.01 0.09
N ASP A 61 -8.95 4.75 -0.14
CA ASP A 61 -8.34 4.83 -1.47
C ASP A 61 -9.02 3.89 -2.48
N ASP A 62 -9.26 2.63 -2.08
CA ASP A 62 -9.88 1.62 -2.94
C ASP A 62 -11.31 2.03 -3.32
N LEU A 63 -12.09 2.53 -2.35
CA LEU A 63 -13.45 3.04 -2.61
C LEU A 63 -13.44 4.25 -3.55
N GLU A 64 -12.50 5.16 -3.38
CA GLU A 64 -12.37 6.33 -4.26
C GLU A 64 -11.98 5.90 -5.69
N ALA A 65 -11.02 4.99 -5.83
CA ALA A 65 -10.64 4.44 -7.13
C ALA A 65 -11.81 3.79 -7.85
N HIS A 66 -12.59 2.96 -7.14
CA HIS A 66 -13.80 2.34 -7.69
C HIS A 66 -14.85 3.38 -8.09
N ARG A 67 -15.09 4.42 -7.29
CA ARG A 67 -16.02 5.50 -7.64
C ARG A 67 -15.62 6.19 -8.95
N LEU A 68 -14.35 6.56 -9.09
CA LEU A 68 -13.84 7.24 -10.28
C LEU A 68 -13.94 6.36 -11.53
N GLU A 69 -13.67 5.07 -11.40
CA GLU A 69 -13.85 4.10 -12.49
C GLU A 69 -15.31 4.04 -12.96
N GLN A 70 -16.26 3.93 -12.02
CA GLN A 70 -17.70 3.92 -12.37
C GLN A 70 -18.13 5.21 -13.06
N GLU A 71 -17.69 6.37 -12.57
CA GLU A 71 -17.97 7.67 -13.20
C GLU A 71 -17.40 7.76 -14.63
N TYR A 72 -16.20 7.23 -14.85
CA TYR A 72 -15.56 7.19 -16.16
C TYR A 72 -16.37 6.33 -17.14
N LEU A 73 -16.73 5.11 -16.74
CA LEU A 73 -17.51 4.18 -17.56
C LEU A 73 -18.90 4.74 -17.89
N GLN A 74 -19.56 5.36 -16.91
CA GLN A 74 -20.87 5.97 -17.10
C GLN A 74 -20.81 7.13 -18.11
N LYS A 75 -19.77 7.97 -18.05
CA LYS A 75 -19.56 9.04 -19.03
C LYS A 75 -19.38 8.47 -20.43
N GLN A 76 -18.60 7.40 -20.61
CA GLN A 76 -18.40 6.79 -21.92
C GLN A 76 -19.66 6.20 -22.54
N GLN A 77 -20.56 5.63 -21.72
CA GLN A 77 -21.84 5.09 -22.20
C GLN A 77 -22.82 6.18 -22.65
N VAL A 78 -22.74 7.39 -22.08
CA VAL A 78 -23.60 8.52 -22.47
C VAL A 78 -23.15 9.17 -23.80
N PHE A 79 -21.91 8.91 -24.24
CA PHE A 79 -21.37 9.39 -25.52
C PHE A 79 -21.43 8.35 -26.66
N GLN A 80 -22.12 7.21 -26.47
CA GLN A 80 -22.42 6.22 -27.54
C GLN A 80 -23.89 6.27 -27.97
#